data_AF-A0AA88TJE2-F1
#
_entry.id   AF-A0AA88TJE2-F1
#
_cell.length_a   1.000
_cell.length_b   1.000
_cell.length_c   1.000
_cell.angle_alpha   90.00
_cell.angle_beta   90.00
_cell.angle_gamma   90.00
#
_symmetry.space_group_name_H-M   'P 1'
#
loop_
_entity.id
_entity.type
_entity.pdbx_description
1 polymer ?
#
loop_
_entity_poly.entity_id
_entity_poly.type
_entity_poly.pdbx_seq_one_letter_code
_entity_poly.pdbx_strand_id
1 'polypeptide(L)'
;MCYSFLTNAEEPTKQEDTKSVWHMPILKPNRGSVKNIQFYHFMKHVTTMGKKHIMLTFDMLDWDADGEIGFEEFYLMVCILLSSEHDVEETFICHHVLPVFELLDMDGSKTINLKEFKASGFLFNLKGSDFKKILNLFDITGDECLNLSEFQKFTMMCMDAKKEFKRKRGRLQRLMDVCTHFVKEDELHLLD
;
A
#
# COMPACT_ATOMS: atom_id res chain seq x y z
N MET A 1 9.04 11.93 -11.54
CA MET A 1 8.34 11.10 -12.54
C MET A 1 7.43 10.03 -11.93
N CYS A 2 7.73 9.46 -10.74
CA CYS A 2 6.86 8.43 -10.11
C CYS A 2 5.64 8.97 -9.33
N TYR A 3 5.64 10.23 -8.89
CA TYR A 3 4.52 10.78 -8.09
C TYR A 3 3.19 10.90 -8.87
N SER A 4 3.25 10.91 -10.20
CA SER A 4 2.08 10.88 -11.08
C SER A 4 1.52 9.47 -11.32
N PHE A 5 2.23 8.38 -10.94
CA PHE A 5 1.76 7.01 -11.13
C PHE A 5 0.52 6.68 -10.30
N LEU A 6 0.40 7.23 -9.08
CA LEU A 6 -0.61 6.82 -8.10
C LEU A 6 -1.77 7.81 -7.94
N THR A 7 -1.65 9.04 -8.44
CA THR A 7 -2.72 10.05 -8.33
C THR A 7 -3.78 9.91 -9.43
N ASN A 8 -3.43 9.25 -10.55
CA ASN A 8 -4.30 9.05 -11.71
C ASN A 8 -4.24 7.58 -12.14
N ALA A 9 -4.93 6.70 -11.40
CA ALA A 9 -5.06 5.27 -11.77
C ALA A 9 -5.85 5.05 -13.09
N GLU A 10 -6.35 6.12 -13.71
CA GLU A 10 -7.10 6.12 -14.97
C GLU A 10 -6.29 6.58 -16.21
N GLU A 11 -4.98 6.84 -16.09
CA GLU A 11 -4.18 7.21 -17.27
C GLU A 11 -3.88 5.97 -18.16
N PRO A 12 -4.27 5.98 -19.45
CA PRO A 12 -4.29 4.79 -20.31
C PRO A 12 -2.91 4.13 -20.54
N THR A 13 -1.82 4.89 -20.41
CA THR A 13 -0.45 4.39 -20.60
C THR A 13 0.01 3.42 -19.51
N LYS A 14 -0.52 3.52 -18.28
CA LYS A 14 -0.09 2.70 -17.12
C LYS A 14 -0.76 1.33 -17.06
N GLN A 15 -2.03 1.28 -17.50
CA GLN A 15 -2.74 0.04 -17.69
C GLN A 15 -2.10 -0.78 -18.83
N GLU A 16 -1.50 -0.10 -19.81
CA GLU A 16 -0.77 -0.72 -20.93
C GLU A 16 0.56 -1.36 -20.49
N ASP A 17 1.32 -0.69 -19.60
CA ASP A 17 2.50 -1.30 -18.97
C ASP A 17 2.13 -2.50 -18.10
N THR A 18 1.04 -2.40 -17.32
CA THR A 18 0.56 -3.54 -16.51
C THR A 18 0.05 -4.68 -17.38
N LYS A 19 -0.59 -4.37 -18.52
CA LYS A 19 -0.94 -5.36 -19.54
C LYS A 19 0.31 -6.06 -20.06
N SER A 20 1.44 -5.37 -20.24
CA SER A 20 2.68 -6.04 -20.68
C SER A 20 3.15 -7.12 -19.68
N VAL A 21 3.05 -6.84 -18.37
CA VAL A 21 3.35 -7.81 -17.30
C VAL A 21 2.33 -8.95 -17.30
N TRP A 22 1.05 -8.64 -17.42
CA TRP A 22 -0.04 -9.62 -17.49
C TRP A 22 0.13 -10.66 -18.60
N HIS A 23 0.70 -10.26 -19.74
CA HIS A 23 0.96 -11.15 -20.87
C HIS A 23 2.30 -11.92 -20.77
N MET A 24 3.07 -11.79 -19.68
CA MET A 24 4.33 -12.51 -19.51
C MET A 24 4.12 -14.03 -19.48
N PRO A 25 5.07 -14.85 -19.99
CA PRO A 25 4.94 -16.31 -20.03
C PRO A 25 4.64 -16.96 -18.68
N ILE A 26 5.14 -16.39 -17.58
CA ILE A 26 4.93 -16.88 -16.21
C ILE A 26 3.49 -16.65 -15.71
N LEU A 27 2.84 -15.59 -16.20
CA LEU A 27 1.47 -15.22 -15.88
C LEU A 27 0.48 -15.68 -16.96
N LYS A 28 0.96 -16.23 -18.10
CA LYS A 28 0.16 -16.50 -19.30
C LYS A 28 -1.25 -16.99 -18.93
N PRO A 29 -2.24 -16.09 -18.98
CA PRO A 29 -3.55 -16.39 -18.42
C PRO A 29 -4.18 -17.51 -19.23
N ASN A 30 -4.69 -18.55 -18.57
CA ASN A 30 -5.47 -19.57 -19.28
C ASN A 30 -6.92 -19.07 -19.30
N ARG A 31 -7.41 -18.63 -20.45
CA ARG A 31 -8.74 -17.99 -20.60
C ARG A 31 -8.90 -16.62 -19.94
N GLY A 32 -7.81 -15.89 -19.71
CA GLY A 32 -7.89 -14.51 -19.21
C GLY A 32 -7.84 -14.36 -17.69
N SER A 33 -7.44 -15.41 -16.97
CA SER A 33 -7.26 -15.40 -15.52
C SER A 33 -5.96 -16.11 -15.09
N VAL A 34 -5.47 -15.77 -13.90
CA VAL A 34 -4.22 -16.28 -13.31
C VAL A 34 -4.55 -17.21 -12.15
N LYS A 35 -4.12 -18.47 -12.23
CA LYS A 35 -4.36 -19.44 -11.14
C LYS A 35 -3.35 -19.29 -10.00
N ASN A 36 -3.68 -19.83 -8.83
CA ASN A 36 -2.85 -19.79 -7.62
C ASN A 36 -1.36 -20.16 -7.83
N ILE A 37 -1.03 -21.17 -8.63
CA ILE A 37 0.36 -21.58 -8.91
C ILE A 37 1.10 -20.50 -9.71
N GLN A 38 0.45 -19.90 -10.72
CA GLN A 38 1.04 -18.84 -11.54
C GLN A 38 1.26 -17.59 -10.70
N PHE A 39 0.24 -17.20 -9.91
CA PHE A 39 0.33 -16.11 -8.96
C PHE A 39 1.46 -16.32 -7.95
N TYR A 40 1.58 -17.52 -7.38
CA TYR A 40 2.63 -17.86 -6.43
C TYR A 40 4.04 -17.64 -7.01
N HIS A 41 4.29 -18.17 -8.21
CA HIS A 41 5.59 -18.02 -8.85
C HIS A 41 5.91 -16.58 -9.22
N PHE A 42 4.92 -15.83 -9.70
CA PHE A 42 5.07 -14.39 -9.95
C PHE A 42 5.40 -13.63 -8.66
N MET A 43 4.59 -13.76 -7.62
CA MET A 43 4.80 -13.08 -6.34
C MET A 43 6.12 -13.45 -5.69
N LYS A 44 6.56 -14.71 -5.86
CA LYS A 44 7.86 -15.12 -5.32
C LYS A 44 9.05 -14.54 -6.09
N HIS A 45 8.85 -14.20 -7.36
CA HIS A 45 9.85 -13.54 -8.19
C HIS A 45 9.95 -12.04 -7.88
N VAL A 46 8.81 -11.35 -7.71
CA VAL A 46 8.78 -9.88 -7.57
C VAL A 46 8.77 -9.39 -6.12
N THR A 47 8.58 -10.29 -5.14
CA THR A 47 8.55 -9.91 -3.72
C THR A 47 9.41 -10.83 -2.84
N THR A 48 9.71 -10.36 -1.63
CA THR A 48 10.33 -11.16 -0.56
C THR A 48 9.31 -11.85 0.34
N MET A 49 8.01 -11.80 0.02
CA MET A 49 6.95 -12.36 0.85
C MET A 49 7.12 -13.88 1.05
N GLY A 50 6.75 -14.36 2.23
CA GLY A 50 6.71 -15.78 2.55
C GLY A 50 5.48 -16.45 1.96
N LYS A 51 5.54 -17.77 1.72
CA LYS A 51 4.45 -18.55 1.11
C LYS A 51 3.07 -18.28 1.73
N LYS A 52 2.98 -18.22 3.07
CA LYS A 52 1.72 -17.97 3.77
C LYS A 52 1.10 -16.61 3.41
N HIS A 53 1.92 -15.56 3.35
CA HIS A 53 1.46 -14.23 2.96
C HIS A 53 1.08 -14.18 1.49
N ILE A 54 1.84 -14.84 0.60
CA ILE A 54 1.50 -14.89 -0.82
C ILE A 54 0.13 -15.59 -1.04
N MET A 55 -0.12 -16.70 -0.35
CA MET A 55 -1.42 -17.40 -0.45
C MET A 55 -2.55 -16.59 0.15
N LEU A 56 -2.33 -15.94 1.30
CA LEU A 56 -3.30 -15.01 1.85
C LEU A 56 -3.60 -13.84 0.91
N THR A 57 -2.59 -13.27 0.24
CA THR A 57 -2.79 -12.23 -0.78
C THR A 57 -3.62 -12.74 -1.95
N PHE A 58 -3.41 -13.98 -2.39
CA PHE A 58 -4.25 -14.59 -3.42
C PHE A 58 -5.70 -14.66 -2.95
N ASP A 59 -5.94 -15.24 -1.77
CA ASP A 59 -7.28 -15.41 -1.20
C ASP A 59 -7.99 -14.05 -0.96
N MET A 60 -7.25 -12.99 -0.66
CA MET A 60 -7.80 -11.64 -0.50
C MET A 60 -8.19 -10.99 -1.84
N LEU A 61 -7.47 -11.32 -2.93
CA LEU A 61 -7.70 -10.72 -4.24
C LEU A 61 -8.74 -11.46 -5.07
N ASP A 62 -8.95 -12.76 -4.82
CA ASP A 62 -9.94 -13.63 -5.47
C ASP A 62 -11.36 -13.29 -4.94
N TRP A 63 -11.90 -12.15 -5.39
CA TRP A 63 -13.10 -11.54 -4.81
C TRP A 63 -14.38 -12.31 -5.12
N ASP A 64 -14.44 -12.98 -6.26
CA ASP A 64 -15.56 -13.84 -6.64
C ASP A 64 -15.37 -15.31 -6.22
N ALA A 65 -14.24 -15.63 -5.58
CA ALA A 65 -13.88 -16.94 -5.06
C ALA A 65 -13.92 -18.05 -6.13
N ASP A 66 -13.60 -17.71 -7.37
CA ASP A 66 -13.58 -18.65 -8.49
C ASP A 66 -12.25 -19.43 -8.58
N GLY A 67 -11.28 -19.07 -7.73
CA GLY A 67 -9.96 -19.69 -7.66
C GLY A 67 -8.99 -19.17 -8.74
N GLU A 68 -9.35 -18.07 -9.39
CA GLU A 68 -8.58 -17.39 -10.42
C GLU A 68 -8.49 -15.89 -10.10
N ILE A 69 -7.44 -15.25 -10.60
CA ILE A 69 -7.25 -13.80 -10.47
C ILE A 69 -7.49 -13.19 -11.83
N GLY A 70 -8.46 -12.29 -11.93
CA GLY A 70 -8.75 -11.46 -13.09
C GLY A 70 -7.78 -10.28 -13.24
N PHE A 71 -7.90 -9.55 -14.34
CA PHE A 71 -7.00 -8.43 -14.62
C PHE A 71 -7.14 -7.29 -13.60
N GLU A 72 -8.35 -6.98 -13.14
CA GLU A 72 -8.57 -5.88 -12.19
C GLU A 72 -7.98 -6.17 -10.81
N GLU A 73 -8.14 -7.41 -10.33
CA GLU A 73 -7.55 -7.89 -9.08
C GLU A 73 -6.02 -7.89 -9.18
N PHE A 74 -5.47 -8.37 -10.30
CA PHE A 74 -4.04 -8.30 -10.57
C PHE A 74 -3.52 -6.85 -10.63
N TYR A 75 -4.26 -5.95 -11.27
CA TYR A 75 -3.92 -4.54 -11.36
C TYR A 75 -3.87 -3.90 -9.97
N LEU A 76 -4.87 -4.16 -9.11
CA LEU A 76 -4.87 -3.70 -7.72
C LEU A 76 -3.63 -4.19 -6.97
N MET A 77 -3.25 -5.45 -7.15
CA MET A 77 -2.03 -5.99 -6.54
C MET A 77 -0.77 -5.28 -7.01
N VAL A 78 -0.61 -5.07 -8.31
CA VAL A 78 0.52 -4.29 -8.86
C VAL A 78 0.56 -2.88 -8.28
N CYS A 79 -0.59 -2.20 -8.15
CA CYS A 79 -0.67 -0.89 -7.52
C CYS A 79 -0.22 -0.90 -6.05
N ILE A 80 -0.61 -1.92 -5.28
CA ILE A 80 -0.18 -2.07 -3.89
C ILE A 80 1.34 -2.24 -3.80
N LEU A 81 1.92 -3.13 -4.62
CA LEU A 81 3.37 -3.35 -4.66
C LEU A 81 4.14 -2.08 -5.03
N LEU A 82 3.69 -1.37 -6.06
CA LEU A 82 4.30 -0.10 -6.49
C LEU A 82 4.15 0.99 -5.42
N SER A 83 3.03 1.03 -4.71
CA SER A 83 2.83 2.00 -3.63
C SER A 83 3.84 1.79 -2.49
N SER A 84 4.19 0.53 -2.22
CA SER A 84 5.16 0.18 -1.19
C SER A 84 6.60 0.44 -1.64
N GLU A 85 6.95 0.11 -2.89
CA GLU A 85 8.28 0.40 -3.46
C GLU A 85 8.59 1.91 -3.45
N HIS A 86 7.56 2.76 -3.51
CA HIS A 86 7.70 4.22 -3.57
C HIS A 86 7.40 4.95 -2.24
N ASP A 87 7.16 4.26 -1.12
CA ASP A 87 6.85 4.86 0.19
C ASP A 87 5.64 5.84 0.16
N VAL A 88 4.55 5.40 -0.44
CA VAL A 88 3.33 6.19 -0.72
C VAL A 88 2.04 5.40 -0.45
N GLU A 89 2.13 4.34 0.35
CA GLU A 89 1.02 3.43 0.71
C GLU A 89 -0.18 4.19 1.29
N GLU A 90 0.03 5.11 2.23
CA GLU A 90 -1.04 5.88 2.90
C GLU A 90 -1.75 6.79 1.92
N THR A 91 -1.01 7.34 0.95
CA THR A 91 -1.60 8.15 -0.13
C THR A 91 -2.39 7.27 -1.09
N PHE A 92 -1.88 6.08 -1.42
CA PHE A 92 -2.58 5.12 -2.26
C PHE A 92 -3.90 4.68 -1.61
N ILE A 93 -3.83 4.20 -0.35
CA ILE A 93 -4.99 3.75 0.41
C ILE A 93 -6.04 4.86 0.55
N CYS A 94 -5.62 6.10 0.84
CA CYS A 94 -6.57 7.20 1.01
C CYS A 94 -7.32 7.56 -0.29
N HIS A 95 -6.67 7.44 -1.46
CA HIS A 95 -7.34 7.70 -2.75
C HIS A 95 -8.15 6.50 -3.26
N HIS A 96 -7.76 5.29 -2.89
CA HIS A 96 -8.39 4.03 -3.32
C HIS A 96 -9.09 3.35 -2.14
N VAL A 97 -9.75 4.14 -1.30
CA VAL A 97 -10.29 3.69 -0.01
C VAL A 97 -11.27 2.55 -0.17
N LEU A 98 -12.14 2.58 -1.20
CA LEU A 98 -13.16 1.56 -1.42
C LEU A 98 -12.56 0.20 -1.83
N PRO A 99 -11.76 0.08 -2.92
CA PRO A 99 -11.18 -1.21 -3.28
C PRO A 99 -10.22 -1.74 -2.22
N VAL A 100 -9.53 -0.88 -1.47
CA VAL A 100 -8.72 -1.32 -0.32
C VAL A 100 -9.60 -1.78 0.84
N PHE A 101 -10.71 -1.10 1.13
CA PHE A 101 -11.65 -1.53 2.16
C PHE A 101 -12.22 -2.92 1.84
N GLU A 102 -12.68 -3.13 0.60
CA GLU A 102 -13.21 -4.41 0.15
C GLU A 102 -12.15 -5.51 0.14
N LEU A 103 -10.89 -5.18 -0.20
CA LEU A 103 -9.77 -6.10 -0.07
C LEU A 103 -9.49 -6.53 1.38
N LEU A 104 -9.75 -5.65 2.36
CA LEU A 104 -9.51 -5.91 3.78
C LEU A 104 -10.69 -6.63 4.47
N ASP A 105 -11.91 -6.44 3.98
CA ASP A 105 -13.16 -7.08 4.43
C ASP A 105 -13.25 -8.51 3.88
N MET A 106 -12.46 -9.41 4.46
CA MET A 106 -12.26 -10.76 3.94
C MET A 106 -13.51 -11.65 4.04
N ASP A 107 -14.42 -11.38 4.97
CA ASP A 107 -15.67 -12.12 5.11
C ASP A 107 -16.89 -11.43 4.44
N GLY A 108 -16.69 -10.27 3.83
CA GLY A 108 -17.72 -9.50 3.15
C GLY A 108 -18.78 -8.90 4.09
N SER A 109 -18.47 -8.78 5.38
CA SER A 109 -19.36 -8.21 6.40
C SER A 109 -19.64 -6.72 6.23
N LYS A 110 -18.93 -6.04 5.31
CA LYS A 110 -18.91 -4.59 5.15
C LYS A 110 -18.34 -3.86 6.35
N THR A 111 -17.51 -4.56 7.13
CA THR A 111 -16.76 -4.02 8.27
C THR A 111 -15.40 -4.70 8.35
N ILE A 112 -14.38 -4.00 8.85
CA ILE A 112 -13.04 -4.60 9.05
C ILE A 112 -12.83 -4.84 10.54
N ASN A 113 -12.74 -6.10 10.93
CA ASN A 113 -12.49 -6.49 12.32
C ASN A 113 -10.98 -6.61 12.63
N LEU A 114 -10.63 -6.80 13.92
CA LEU A 114 -9.24 -6.90 14.36
C LEU A 114 -8.46 -8.06 13.72
N LYS A 115 -9.11 -9.17 13.39
CA LYS A 115 -8.45 -10.34 12.79
C LYS A 115 -8.09 -10.03 11.35
N GLU A 116 -9.04 -9.52 10.58
CA GLU A 116 -8.84 -9.10 9.20
C GLU A 116 -7.76 -8.04 9.09
N PHE A 117 -7.82 -7.02 9.94
CA PHE A 117 -6.85 -5.93 9.91
C PHE A 117 -5.42 -6.41 10.23
N LYS A 118 -5.28 -7.34 11.17
CA LYS A 118 -3.98 -7.97 11.48
C LYS A 118 -3.50 -8.90 10.38
N ALA A 119 -4.41 -9.69 9.80
CA ALA A 119 -4.08 -10.67 8.77
C ALA A 119 -3.56 -9.98 7.51
N SER A 120 -4.13 -8.83 7.16
CA SER A 120 -3.83 -8.07 5.93
C SER A 120 -2.74 -7.01 6.09
N GLY A 121 -2.40 -6.59 7.32
CA GLY A 121 -1.50 -5.46 7.57
C GLY A 121 -0.09 -5.59 6.97
N PHE A 122 0.33 -6.80 6.56
CA PHE A 122 1.60 -7.00 5.87
C PHE A 122 1.63 -6.41 4.45
N LEU A 123 0.49 -6.28 3.78
CA LEU A 123 0.39 -5.76 2.41
C LEU A 123 0.75 -4.28 2.30
N PHE A 124 0.42 -3.52 3.33
CA PHE A 124 0.59 -2.07 3.37
C PHE A 124 1.71 -1.63 4.31
N ASN A 125 2.61 -2.55 4.67
CA ASN A 125 3.71 -2.31 5.58
C ASN A 125 3.29 -1.70 6.94
N LEU A 126 2.10 -2.06 7.44
CA LEU A 126 1.55 -1.55 8.72
C LEU A 126 2.21 -2.19 9.95
N LYS A 127 3.46 -2.66 9.82
CA LYS A 127 4.20 -3.37 10.87
C LYS A 127 4.42 -2.46 12.07
N GLY A 128 4.19 -3.00 13.27
CA GLY A 128 4.37 -2.26 14.52
C GLY A 128 3.17 -1.38 14.92
N SER A 129 2.10 -1.36 14.11
CA SER A 129 0.85 -0.68 14.47
C SER A 129 0.12 -1.45 15.57
N ASP A 130 -0.30 -0.75 16.62
CA ASP A 130 -1.23 -1.31 17.60
C ASP A 130 -2.64 -1.27 17.01
N PHE A 131 -2.96 -2.25 16.18
CA PHE A 131 -4.25 -2.36 15.47
C PHE A 131 -5.45 -2.24 16.42
N LYS A 132 -5.32 -2.72 17.66
CA LYS A 132 -6.39 -2.58 18.66
C LYS A 132 -6.59 -1.12 19.08
N LYS A 133 -5.51 -0.36 19.29
CA LYS A 133 -5.62 1.09 19.52
C LYS A 133 -6.22 1.82 18.33
N ILE A 134 -5.86 1.43 17.11
CA ILE A 134 -6.42 2.03 15.90
C ILE A 134 -7.93 1.81 15.84
N LEU A 135 -8.39 0.56 16.01
CA LEU A 135 -9.82 0.26 16.08
C LEU A 135 -10.52 1.14 17.12
N ASN A 136 -10.03 1.12 18.36
CA ASN A 136 -10.63 1.91 19.44
C ASN A 136 -10.64 3.43 19.21
N LEU A 137 -9.72 3.96 18.39
CA LEU A 137 -9.66 5.39 18.09
C LEU A 137 -10.66 5.81 17.00
N PHE A 138 -10.99 4.90 16.08
CA PHE A 138 -11.77 5.21 14.89
C PHE A 138 -13.15 4.56 14.86
N ASP A 139 -13.37 3.51 15.64
CA ASP A 139 -14.67 2.89 15.88
C ASP A 139 -15.56 3.85 16.69
N ILE A 140 -16.36 4.62 15.96
CA ILE A 140 -17.32 5.58 16.50
C ILE A 140 -18.62 4.86 16.85
N THR A 141 -18.94 3.77 16.13
CA THR A 141 -20.15 2.98 16.36
C THR A 141 -20.08 2.11 17.61
N GLY A 142 -18.88 1.73 18.04
CA GLY A 142 -18.62 0.87 19.19
C GLY A 142 -18.84 -0.62 18.91
N ASP A 143 -18.79 -1.05 17.65
CA ASP A 143 -19.02 -2.44 17.23
C ASP A 143 -17.74 -3.30 17.16
N GLU A 144 -16.60 -2.73 17.58
CA GLU A 144 -15.26 -3.32 17.52
C GLU A 144 -14.74 -3.61 16.10
N CYS A 145 -15.38 -3.02 15.09
CA CYS A 145 -14.99 -3.07 13.69
C CYS A 145 -14.80 -1.65 13.12
N LEU A 146 -14.33 -1.56 11.87
CA LEU A 146 -14.35 -0.32 11.11
C LEU A 146 -15.31 -0.48 9.94
N ASN A 147 -16.38 0.31 9.92
CA ASN A 147 -17.15 0.50 8.71
C ASN A 147 -16.39 1.41 7.72
N LEU A 148 -16.89 1.53 6.48
CA LEU A 148 -16.24 2.31 5.42
C LEU A 148 -15.94 3.77 5.83
N SER A 149 -16.84 4.42 6.57
CA SER A 149 -16.64 5.82 7.00
C SER A 149 -15.53 5.95 8.04
N GLU A 150 -15.45 5.01 8.97
CA GLU A 150 -14.43 4.96 10.01
C GLU A 150 -13.07 4.62 9.42
N PHE A 151 -13.03 3.65 8.50
CA PHE A 151 -11.84 3.32 7.73
C PHE A 151 -11.35 4.54 6.93
N GLN A 152 -12.23 5.28 6.24
CA GLN A 152 -11.84 6.49 5.51
C GLN A 152 -11.22 7.56 6.43
N LYS A 153 -11.74 7.74 7.65
CA LYS A 153 -11.14 8.66 8.65
C LYS A 153 -9.75 8.20 9.07
N PHE A 154 -9.60 6.90 9.32
CA PHE A 154 -8.31 6.29 9.63
C PHE A 154 -7.29 6.58 8.52
N THR A 155 -7.64 6.34 7.25
CA THR A 155 -6.73 6.52 6.12
C THR A 155 -6.32 7.98 5.91
N MET A 156 -7.26 8.92 6.10
CA MET A 156 -6.96 10.36 6.07
C MET A 156 -5.98 10.76 7.17
N MET A 157 -6.18 10.28 8.41
CA MET A 157 -5.25 10.56 9.51
C MET A 157 -3.85 10.02 9.21
N CYS A 158 -3.73 8.79 8.69
CA CYS A 158 -2.43 8.21 8.32
C CYS A 158 -1.71 9.04 7.26
N MET A 159 -2.43 9.49 6.23
CA MET A 159 -1.88 10.36 5.18
C MET A 159 -1.39 11.69 5.76
N ASP A 160 -2.18 12.35 6.61
CA ASP A 160 -1.83 13.64 7.20
C ASP A 160 -0.64 13.52 8.16
N ALA A 161 -0.59 12.46 8.96
CA ALA A 161 0.57 12.15 9.80
C ALA A 161 1.84 12.01 8.95
N LYS A 162 1.80 11.24 7.85
CA LYS A 162 2.97 11.06 6.96
C LYS A 162 3.41 12.37 6.31
N LYS A 163 2.47 13.22 5.87
CA LYS A 163 2.77 14.57 5.35
C LYS A 163 3.45 15.43 6.41
N GLU A 164 2.97 15.40 7.64
CA GLU A 164 3.57 16.18 8.73
C GLU A 164 4.98 15.69 9.08
N PHE A 165 5.20 14.38 9.14
CA PHE A 165 6.52 13.79 9.35
C PHE A 165 7.51 14.17 8.24
N LYS A 166 7.12 14.06 6.96
CA LYS A 166 7.94 14.48 5.81
C LYS A 166 8.28 15.97 5.89
N ARG A 167 7.32 16.83 6.27
CA ARG A 167 7.53 18.28 6.48
C ARG A 167 8.52 18.58 7.61
N LYS A 168 8.40 17.91 8.76
CA LYS A 168 9.32 18.08 9.91
C LYS A 168 10.74 17.64 9.54
N ARG A 169 10.89 16.49 8.88
CA ARG A 169 12.19 16.00 8.40
C ARG A 169 12.85 16.97 7.41
N GLY A 170 12.11 17.49 6.44
CA GLY A 170 12.63 18.48 5.49
C GLY A 170 13.00 19.83 6.13
N ARG A 171 12.36 20.21 7.25
CA ARG A 171 12.81 21.36 8.06
C ARG A 171 14.11 21.06 8.79
N LEU A 172 14.22 19.87 9.41
CA LEU A 172 15.43 19.46 10.12
C LEU A 172 16.62 19.33 9.16
N GLN A 173 16.43 18.74 7.97
CA GLN A 173 17.48 18.63 6.96
C GLN A 173 17.96 20.01 6.52
N ARG A 174 17.06 20.95 6.22
CA ARG A 174 17.45 22.33 5.88
C ARG A 174 18.20 23.03 7.00
N LEU A 175 17.78 22.83 8.26
CA LEU A 175 18.51 23.36 9.41
C LEU A 175 19.91 22.74 9.52
N MET A 176 20.03 21.43 9.32
CA MET A 176 21.33 20.76 9.27
C MET A 176 22.20 21.32 8.15
N ASP A 177 21.69 21.46 6.93
CA ASP A 177 22.44 21.99 5.78
C ASP A 177 22.93 23.43 6.05
N VAL A 178 22.09 24.27 6.66
CA VAL A 178 22.46 25.63 7.09
C VAL A 178 23.58 25.59 8.14
N CYS A 179 23.45 24.78 9.19
CA CYS A 179 24.50 24.64 10.20
C CYS A 179 25.81 24.10 9.59
N THR A 180 25.73 23.16 8.64
CA THR A 180 26.91 22.61 7.97
C THR A 180 27.57 23.63 7.05
N HIS A 181 26.80 24.57 6.47
CA HIS A 181 27.33 25.69 5.72
C HIS A 181 28.09 26.68 6.62
N PHE A 182 27.50 27.06 7.76
CA PHE A 182 28.15 27.97 8.72
C PHE A 182 29.45 27.38 9.29
N VAL A 183 29.46 26.08 9.62
CA VAL A 183 30.69 25.41 10.09
C VAL A 183 31.80 25.42 9.03
N LYS A 184 31.47 25.39 7.74
CA LYS A 184 32.45 25.46 6.65
C LYS A 184 32.96 26.87 6.38
N GLU A 185 32.14 27.90 6.61
CA GLU A 185 32.58 29.30 6.50
C GLU A 185 33.56 29.67 7.63
N ASP A 186 33.32 29.20 8.85
CA ASP A 186 34.23 29.45 9.99
C ASP A 186 35.60 28.74 9.83
N GLU A 187 35.67 27.57 9.18
CA GLU A 187 36.95 26.90 8.87
C GLU A 187 37.75 27.63 7.77
N LEU A 188 37.10 28.36 6.87
CA LEU A 188 37.79 29.16 5.84
C LEU A 188 38.44 30.42 6.44
N HIS A 189 37.87 30.97 7.51
CA HIS A 189 38.39 32.16 8.21
C HIS A 189 39.48 31.88 9.25
N LEU A 190 39.83 30.61 9.48
CA LEU A 190 40.93 30.18 10.37
C LEU A 190 42.21 29.79 9.62
N LEU A 191 42.22 29.90 8.29
CA LEU A 191 43.37 29.59 7.42
C LEU A 191 44.08 30.84 6.85
N ASP A 192 43.70 32.05 7.28
CA ASP A 192 44.37 33.32 6.96
C ASP A 192 45.18 33.86 8.15
#